data_AF-A0A959EIX0-F1
#
_entry.id   AF-A0A959EIX0-F1
#
_cell.length_a   1.000
_cell.length_b   1.000
_cell.length_c   1.000
_cell.angle_alpha   90.00
_cell.angle_beta   90.00
_cell.angle_gamma   90.00
#
_symmetry.space_group_name_H-M   'P 1'
#
loop_
_entity.id
_entity.type
_entity.pdbx_description
1 polymer ?
#
loop_
_entity_poly.entity_id
_entity_poly.type
_entity_poly.pdbx_seq_one_letter_code
_entity_poly.pdbx_strand_id
1 'polypeptide(L)'
;MNRQWLLLIALLFAGNLFAQNECKLFFPYEEGVAFEITHYDKKDRLSSVTYNEVDVIEETDQGLEIQMINVLKDDKGDEVSSGTYLMYCENGTIRTDVSSMLDPALTESVSSMEVEISGDGLLFPAS
;
A
#
# COMPACT_ATOMS: atom_id res chain seq x y z
N MET A 1 1.60 52.29 -12.53
CA MET A 1 2.16 51.16 -11.76
C MET A 1 3.41 50.70 -12.49
N ASN A 2 4.60 50.94 -11.92
CA ASN A 2 5.87 50.78 -12.64
C ASN A 2 6.09 49.31 -13.06
N ARG A 3 6.56 49.08 -14.29
CA ARG A 3 6.81 47.73 -14.87
C ARG A 3 7.68 46.84 -13.96
N GLN A 4 8.56 47.46 -13.17
CA GLN A 4 9.40 46.77 -12.19
C GLN A 4 8.63 46.18 -11.00
N TRP A 5 7.53 46.80 -10.59
CA TRP A 5 6.68 46.29 -9.51
C TRP A 5 5.86 45.08 -9.95
N LEU A 6 5.43 45.04 -11.21
CA LEU A 6 4.75 43.88 -11.79
C LEU A 6 5.67 42.64 -11.85
N LEU A 7 6.95 42.84 -12.16
CA LEU A 7 7.94 41.76 -12.21
C LEU A 7 8.28 41.20 -10.82
N LEU A 8 8.32 42.05 -9.79
CA LEU A 8 8.56 41.62 -8.41
C LEU A 8 7.39 40.80 -7.83
N ILE A 9 6.15 41.16 -8.18
CA ILE A 9 4.95 40.40 -7.76
C ILE A 9 4.89 39.03 -8.46
N ALA A 10 5.27 38.95 -9.73
CA ALA A 10 5.33 37.69 -10.46
C ALA A 10 6.38 36.71 -9.91
N LEU A 11 7.51 37.22 -9.40
CA LEU A 11 8.58 36.41 -8.82
C LEU A 11 8.19 35.82 -7.44
N LEU A 12 7.33 36.49 -6.69
CA LEU A 12 6.82 36.03 -5.39
C LEU A 12 5.82 34.85 -5.51
N PHE A 13 5.19 34.67 -6.67
CA PHE A 13 4.27 33.55 -6.94
C PHE A 13 4.93 32.32 -7.58
N ALA A 14 6.24 32.38 -7.91
CA ALA A 14 6.96 31.25 -8.51
C ALA A 14 7.46 30.23 -7.47
N GLY A 15 7.38 30.54 -6.17
CA GLY A 15 7.69 29.59 -5.11
C GLY A 15 6.45 28.82 -4.70
N ASN A 16 6.60 27.50 -4.54
CA ASN A 16 5.60 26.51 -4.09
C ASN A 16 4.79 25.83 -5.21
N LEU A 17 5.47 25.17 -6.15
CA LEU A 17 4.87 24.10 -6.98
C LEU A 17 5.10 22.69 -6.41
N PHE A 18 5.64 22.56 -5.18
CA PHE A 18 5.98 21.26 -4.56
C PHE A 18 4.94 20.74 -3.58
N ALA A 19 3.66 21.02 -3.79
CA ALA A 19 2.61 20.44 -2.95
C ALA A 19 1.54 19.88 -3.88
N GLN A 20 1.29 18.57 -3.83
CA GLN A 20 -0.04 17.87 -3.91
C GLN A 20 0.08 16.33 -3.91
N ASN A 21 1.28 15.72 -3.88
CA ASN A 21 1.41 14.24 -3.83
C ASN A 21 1.76 13.72 -2.43
N GLU A 22 1.18 14.29 -1.37
CA GLU A 22 1.32 13.70 -0.03
C GLU A 22 0.44 12.46 0.07
N CYS A 23 1.05 11.31 -0.21
CA CYS A 23 0.50 10.00 0.09
C CYS A 23 0.38 9.80 1.60
N LYS A 24 -0.65 10.37 2.22
CA LYS A 24 -0.97 10.07 3.62
C LYS A 24 -1.61 8.69 3.68
N LEU A 25 -0.77 7.68 3.76
CA LEU A 25 -1.23 6.31 3.93
C LEU A 25 -1.85 6.18 5.33
N PHE A 26 -2.95 5.43 5.42
CA PHE A 26 -3.65 5.16 6.69
C PHE A 26 -2.87 4.24 7.63
N PHE A 27 -1.74 3.71 7.16
CA PHE A 27 -0.83 2.87 7.90
C PHE A 27 0.56 3.52 7.90
N PRO A 28 1.36 3.34 8.98
CA PRO A 28 2.72 3.85 9.00
C PRO A 28 3.56 3.16 7.92
N TYR A 29 4.25 3.97 7.10
CA TYR A 29 4.89 3.52 5.86
C TYR A 29 6.32 4.04 5.76
N GLU A 30 7.11 3.84 6.81
CA GLU A 30 8.55 4.09 6.76
C GLU A 30 9.26 2.75 6.55
N GLU A 31 10.38 2.75 5.82
CA GLU A 31 11.20 1.55 5.65
C GLU A 31 11.54 0.92 7.00
N GLY A 32 11.39 -0.40 7.10
CA GLY A 32 11.59 -1.19 8.31
C GLY A 32 10.44 -1.12 9.33
N VAL A 33 9.37 -0.35 9.08
CA VAL A 33 8.17 -0.44 9.91
C VAL A 33 7.48 -1.76 9.66
N ALA A 34 7.17 -2.46 10.75
CA ALA A 34 6.46 -3.72 10.72
C ALA A 34 5.17 -3.68 11.55
N PHE A 35 4.18 -4.47 11.15
CA PHE A 35 2.93 -4.68 11.85
C PHE A 35 2.44 -6.12 11.71
N GLU A 36 1.62 -6.55 12.66
CA GLU A 36 1.00 -7.87 12.65
C GLU A 36 -0.52 -7.75 12.55
N ILE A 37 -1.13 -8.60 11.73
CA ILE A 37 -2.58 -8.82 11.69
C ILE A 37 -2.85 -10.18 12.31
N THR A 38 -3.54 -10.18 13.46
CA THR A 38 -3.95 -11.42 14.13
C THR A 38 -5.37 -11.78 13.73
N HIS A 39 -5.56 -12.99 13.22
CA HIS A 39 -6.85 -13.51 12.78
C HIS A 39 -7.42 -14.47 13.83
N TYR A 40 -8.70 -14.32 14.12
CA TYR A 40 -9.42 -15.16 15.07
C TYR A 40 -10.58 -15.88 14.38
N ASP A 41 -10.85 -17.11 14.79
CA ASP A 41 -12.01 -17.86 14.30
C ASP A 41 -13.32 -17.34 14.93
N LYS A 42 -14.46 -17.88 14.49
CA LYS A 42 -15.80 -17.53 15.02
C LYS A 42 -16.00 -17.78 16.52
N LYS A 43 -15.03 -18.38 17.21
CA LYS A 43 -15.04 -18.68 18.65
C LYS A 43 -13.94 -17.89 19.38
N ASP A 44 -13.41 -16.82 18.77
CA ASP A 44 -12.33 -15.98 19.29
C ASP A 44 -11.03 -16.74 19.59
N ARG A 45 -10.78 -17.86 18.88
CA ARG A 45 -9.52 -18.61 19.00
C ARG A 45 -8.55 -18.14 17.93
N LEU A 46 -7.27 -18.02 18.27
CA LEU A 46 -6.23 -17.69 17.31
C LEU A 46 -6.31 -18.66 16.12
N SER A 47 -6.38 -18.10 14.92
CA SER A 47 -6.41 -18.85 13.67
C SER A 47 -5.09 -18.71 12.92
N SER A 48 -4.56 -17.49 12.82
CA SER A 48 -3.29 -17.21 12.16
C SER A 48 -2.77 -15.82 12.55
N VAL A 49 -1.48 -15.59 12.28
CA VAL A 49 -0.84 -14.28 12.39
C VAL A 49 -0.18 -13.94 11.07
N THR A 50 -0.44 -12.75 10.55
CA THR A 50 0.20 -12.22 9.35
C THR A 50 1.15 -11.11 9.74
N TYR A 51 2.45 -11.34 9.64
CA TYR A 51 3.49 -10.32 9.77
C TYR A 51 3.64 -9.57 8.45
N ASN A 52 3.74 -8.25 8.53
CA ASN A 52 4.02 -7.37 7.40
C ASN A 52 5.15 -6.41 7.76
N GLU A 53 6.03 -6.12 6.81
CA GLU A 53 7.11 -5.15 6.96
C GLU A 53 7.27 -4.34 5.68
N VAL A 54 7.51 -3.04 5.81
CA VAL A 54 7.87 -2.16 4.71
C VAL A 54 9.34 -2.42 4.39
N ASP A 55 9.62 -3.04 3.25
CA ASP A 55 10.98 -3.40 2.83
C ASP A 55 11.68 -2.18 2.23
N VAL A 56 11.13 -1.67 1.12
CA VAL A 56 11.72 -0.59 0.33
C VAL A 56 10.63 0.36 -0.14
N ILE A 57 10.95 1.66 -0.17
CA ILE A 57 10.11 2.70 -0.77
C ILE A 57 10.89 3.38 -1.89
N GLU A 58 10.35 3.32 -3.11
CA GLU A 58 10.93 3.97 -4.27
C GLU A 58 10.07 5.15 -4.73
N GLU A 59 10.71 6.29 -4.96
CA GLU A 59 10.07 7.42 -5.66
C GLU A 59 10.10 7.18 -7.17
N THR A 60 8.95 7.31 -7.80
CA THR A 60 8.76 7.18 -9.24
C THR A 60 8.20 8.48 -9.82
N ASP A 61 8.24 8.61 -11.15
CA ASP A 61 7.61 9.74 -11.85
C ASP A 61 6.09 9.84 -11.59
N GLN A 62 5.45 8.74 -11.17
CA GLN A 62 4.00 8.64 -10.94
C GLN A 62 3.60 8.77 -9.46
N GLY A 63 4.56 8.65 -8.54
CA GLY A 63 4.32 8.66 -7.09
C GLY A 63 5.24 7.71 -6.34
N LEU A 64 4.75 7.00 -5.32
CA LEU A 64 5.53 6.06 -4.53
C LEU A 64 5.24 4.61 -4.94
N GLU A 65 6.27 3.78 -5.06
CA GLU A 65 6.19 2.33 -5.06
C GLU A 65 6.71 1.81 -3.72
N ILE A 66 5.94 0.95 -3.06
CA ILE A 66 6.21 0.45 -1.71
C ILE A 66 6.20 -1.07 -1.77
N GLN A 67 7.34 -1.68 -1.47
CA GLN A 67 7.47 -3.12 -1.36
C GLN A 67 7.24 -3.56 0.08
N MET A 68 6.35 -4.53 0.25
CA MET A 68 6.00 -5.11 1.54
C MET A 68 6.46 -6.56 1.59
N ILE A 69 7.12 -6.95 2.68
CA ILE A 69 7.33 -8.36 3.05
C ILE A 69 6.11 -8.84 3.83
N ASN A 70 5.67 -10.07 3.56
CA ASN A 70 4.58 -10.73 4.25
C ASN A 70 4.98 -12.14 4.70
N VAL A 71 4.62 -12.51 5.93
CA VAL A 71 4.75 -13.88 6.45
C VAL A 71 3.48 -14.28 7.17
N LEU A 72 2.82 -15.33 6.69
CA LEU A 72 1.66 -15.95 7.33
C LEU A 72 2.12 -17.12 8.20
N LYS A 73 1.69 -17.12 9.46
CA LYS A 73 1.92 -18.20 10.42
C LYS A 73 0.59 -18.78 10.90
N ASP A 74 0.55 -20.09 11.11
CA ASP A 74 -0.61 -20.78 11.66
C ASP A 74 -0.77 -20.52 13.18
N ASP A 75 -1.75 -21.19 13.79
CA ASP A 75 -2.05 -21.08 15.22
C ASP A 75 -0.94 -21.63 16.14
N LYS A 76 0.03 -22.37 15.59
CA LYS A 76 1.22 -22.88 16.29
C LYS A 76 2.45 -22.02 16.08
N GLY A 77 2.38 -21.04 15.18
CA GLY A 77 3.50 -20.19 14.80
C GLY A 77 4.36 -20.77 13.69
N ASP A 78 3.93 -21.87 13.05
CA ASP A 78 4.62 -22.45 11.90
C ASP A 78 4.33 -21.59 10.66
N GLU A 79 5.36 -21.30 9.86
CA GLU A 79 5.20 -20.55 8.61
C GLU A 79 4.37 -21.37 7.62
N VAL A 80 3.27 -20.77 7.15
CA VAL A 80 2.38 -21.33 6.13
C VAL A 80 2.77 -20.82 4.75
N SER A 81 3.09 -19.52 4.67
CA SER A 81 3.51 -18.87 3.43
C SER A 81 4.29 -17.58 3.72
N SER A 82 5.14 -17.20 2.79
CA SER A 82 5.84 -15.91 2.80
C SER A 82 5.95 -15.37 1.38
N GLY A 83 6.11 -14.06 1.26
CA GLY A 83 6.22 -13.40 -0.04
C GLY A 83 6.39 -11.90 0.07
N THR A 84 6.40 -11.24 -1.08
CA THR A 84 6.38 -9.78 -1.18
C THR A 84 5.21 -9.32 -2.05
N TYR A 85 4.68 -8.14 -1.77
CA TYR A 85 3.68 -7.48 -2.60
C TYR A 85 3.98 -5.99 -2.75
N LEU A 86 3.46 -5.39 -3.83
CA LEU A 86 3.67 -3.98 -4.14
C LEU A 86 2.42 -3.17 -3.84
N MET A 87 2.62 -1.98 -3.29
CA MET A 87 1.63 -0.93 -3.18
C MET A 87 2.15 0.30 -3.92
N TYR A 88 1.27 0.94 -4.67
CA TYR A 88 1.54 2.15 -5.41
C TYR A 88 0.73 3.28 -4.79
N CYS A 89 1.33 4.45 -4.63
CA CYS A 89 0.59 5.64 -4.31
C CYS A 89 0.81 6.70 -5.37
N GLU A 90 -0.22 6.94 -6.17
CA GLU A 90 -0.19 7.86 -7.30
C GLU A 90 -1.31 8.89 -7.12
N ASN A 91 -0.99 10.19 -7.25
CA ASN A 91 -1.97 11.28 -7.14
C ASN A 91 -2.83 11.21 -5.85
N GLY A 92 -2.22 10.83 -4.72
CA GLY A 92 -2.93 10.70 -3.43
C GLY A 92 -3.89 9.51 -3.35
N THR A 93 -3.78 8.55 -4.28
CA THR A 93 -4.58 7.32 -4.27
C THR A 93 -3.67 6.13 -4.14
N ILE A 94 -3.98 5.26 -3.16
CA ILE A 94 -3.29 3.99 -3.00
C ILE A 94 -3.90 2.99 -3.97
N ARG A 95 -3.05 2.25 -4.67
CA ARG A 95 -3.39 1.08 -5.48
C ARG A 95 -2.55 -0.09 -5.01
N THR A 96 -3.17 -1.24 -4.86
CA THR A 96 -2.48 -2.51 -4.64
C THR A 96 -3.09 -3.56 -5.55
N ASP A 97 -2.29 -4.52 -6.00
CA ASP A 97 -2.80 -5.65 -6.77
C ASP A 97 -3.58 -6.57 -5.83
N VAL A 98 -4.90 -6.59 -5.97
CA VAL A 98 -5.79 -7.39 -5.11
C VAL A 98 -5.46 -8.88 -5.22
N SER A 99 -4.86 -9.33 -6.32
CA SER A 99 -4.39 -10.71 -6.51
C SER A 99 -3.38 -11.11 -5.43
N SER A 100 -2.58 -10.15 -4.95
CA SER A 100 -1.59 -10.36 -3.89
C SER A 100 -2.20 -10.40 -2.48
N MET A 101 -3.44 -9.93 -2.33
CA MET A 101 -4.21 -9.97 -1.08
C MET A 101 -5.14 -11.18 -0.98
N LEU A 102 -5.25 -11.98 -2.04
CA LEU A 102 -6.08 -13.19 -2.03
C LEU A 102 -5.43 -14.23 -1.12
N ASP A 103 -6.19 -14.67 -0.13
CA ASP A 103 -5.81 -15.78 0.74
C ASP A 103 -5.53 -17.03 -0.12
N PRO A 104 -4.37 -17.71 0.05
CA PRO A 104 -4.07 -18.98 -0.62
C PRO A 104 -5.20 -20.01 -0.52
N ALA A 105 -5.93 -20.05 0.60
CA ALA A 105 -7.08 -20.93 0.80
C ALA A 105 -8.28 -20.55 -0.08
N LEU A 106 -8.46 -19.26 -0.39
CA LEU A 106 -9.45 -18.82 -1.37
C LEU A 106 -9.03 -19.30 -2.77
N THR A 107 -7.75 -19.08 -3.13
CA THR A 107 -7.14 -19.47 -4.42
C THR A 107 -7.25 -20.96 -4.70
N GLU A 108 -7.02 -21.82 -3.69
CA GLU A 108 -7.14 -23.28 -3.84
C GLU A 108 -8.60 -23.70 -4.09
N SER A 109 -9.55 -23.09 -3.39
CA SER A 109 -10.98 -23.37 -3.55
C SER A 109 -11.56 -22.92 -4.90
N VAL A 110 -11.07 -21.79 -5.44
CA VAL A 110 -11.45 -21.30 -6.77
C VAL A 110 -10.64 -21.93 -7.91
N SER A 111 -9.46 -22.53 -7.68
CA SER A 111 -8.63 -23.16 -8.74
C SER A 111 -9.30 -24.31 -9.51
N SER A 112 -10.31 -24.95 -8.90
CA SER A 112 -11.12 -25.99 -9.54
C SER A 112 -12.18 -25.45 -10.50
N MET A 113 -12.31 -24.12 -10.59
CA MET A 113 -13.15 -23.38 -11.52
C MET A 113 -12.23 -22.46 -12.31
N GLU A 114 -12.36 -22.37 -13.64
CA GLU A 114 -11.64 -21.36 -14.43
C GLU A 114 -12.20 -19.97 -14.08
N VAL A 115 -11.72 -19.39 -12.97
CA VAL A 115 -12.11 -18.07 -12.49
C VAL A 115 -10.96 -17.12 -12.79
N GLU A 116 -11.14 -16.31 -13.83
CA GLU A 116 -10.29 -15.17 -14.11
C GLU A 116 -10.66 -14.05 -13.12
N ILE A 117 -9.92 -13.96 -12.01
CA ILE A 117 -10.09 -12.88 -11.03
C ILE A 117 -9.35 -11.66 -11.58
N SER A 118 -10.07 -10.79 -12.26
CA SER A 118 -9.62 -9.42 -12.57
C SER A 118 -10.20 -8.47 -11.53
N GLY A 119 -9.33 -7.76 -10.82
CA GLY A 119 -9.70 -6.73 -9.87
C GLY A 119 -9.09 -5.40 -10.28
N ASP A 120 -9.92 -4.37 -10.44
CA ASP A 120 -9.41 -3.01 -10.45
C ASP A 120 -8.73 -2.73 -9.10
N GLY A 121 -7.50 -2.23 -9.12
CA GLY A 121 -6.75 -1.92 -7.89
C GLY A 121 -7.61 -1.13 -6.91
N LEU A 122 -7.68 -1.60 -5.66
CA LEU A 122 -8.50 -0.99 -4.61
C LEU A 122 -8.05 0.46 -4.40
N LEU A 123 -8.95 1.41 -4.65
CA LEU A 123 -8.69 2.83 -4.49
C LEU A 123 -9.04 3.24 -3.05
N PHE A 124 -8.01 3.51 -2.25
CA PHE A 124 -8.19 4.15 -0.94
C PHE A 124 -7.90 5.65 -1.08
N PRO A 125 -8.86 6.55 -0.77
CA PRO A 125 -8.63 7.98 -0.80
C PRO A 125 -7.70 8.36 0.35
N ALA A 126 -6.56 9.00 0.10
CA ALA A 126 -5.70 9.50 1.18
C ALA A 126 -6.45 10.48 2.10
N SER A 127 -6.10 10.50 3.39
CA SER A 127 -6.70 11.35 4.43
C SER A 127 -6.07 12.75 4.54
#